data_AF-B3QWL1-F1
#
_entry.id   AF-B3QWL1-F1
#
_cell.length_a   1.000
_cell.length_b   1.000
_cell.length_c   1.000
_cell.angle_alpha   90.00
_cell.angle_beta   90.00
_cell.angle_gamma   90.00
#
_symmetry.space_group_name_H-M   'P 1'
#
loop_
_entity.id
_entity.type
_entity.pdbx_description
1 polymer ?
#
loop_
_entity_poly.entity_id
_entity_poly.type
_entity_poly.pdbx_seq_one_letter_code
_entity_poly.pdbx_strand_id
1 'polypeptide(L)'
;MAKKRTLFLLSGNPEEILKHFSSEETQVVLFGEKEFANTRSAVARLKQASGEIIIGTKSLELQRFKIIFKATLLLSGKITGCIADESGKQIRYNPISFLLIDSFKLLAEIVATGWTVTSVFLDLKKEEKAFGEYQR
;
A
#
# COMPACT_ATOMS: atom_id res chain seq x y z
N MET A 1 7.06 13.61 -27.11
CA MET A 1 6.61 14.31 -25.89
C MET A 1 7.31 13.69 -24.70
N ALA A 2 8.06 14.47 -23.92
CA ALA A 2 8.64 13.98 -22.67
C ALA A 2 7.49 13.52 -21.76
N LYS A 3 7.55 12.28 -21.25
CA LYS A 3 6.59 11.80 -20.27
C LYS A 3 6.90 12.54 -18.97
N LYS A 4 5.97 13.38 -18.51
CA LYS A 4 6.09 14.01 -17.19
C LYS A 4 5.93 12.93 -16.12
N ARG A 5 6.82 12.94 -15.13
CA ARG A 5 6.73 12.07 -13.96
C ARG A 5 6.50 12.90 -12.71
N THR A 6 5.79 12.32 -11.75
CA THR A 6 5.64 12.92 -10.42
C THR A 6 6.19 11.96 -9.38
N LEU A 7 7.23 12.38 -8.66
CA LEU A 7 7.77 11.68 -7.51
C LEU A 7 7.07 12.17 -6.24
N PHE A 8 6.22 11.34 -5.66
CA PHE A 8 5.67 11.52 -4.33
C PHE A 8 6.65 10.96 -3.31
N LEU A 9 7.40 11.85 -2.66
CA LEU A 9 8.42 11.47 -1.68
C LEU A 9 7.79 11.28 -0.30
N LEU A 10 7.75 10.02 0.17
CA LEU A 10 7.30 9.66 1.52
C LEU A 10 8.42 9.81 2.55
N SER A 11 9.59 9.30 2.19
CA SER A 11 10.80 9.31 3.01
C SER A 11 12.02 9.10 2.13
N GLY A 12 13.20 9.46 2.65
CA GLY A 12 14.47 9.27 1.98
C GLY A 12 14.92 10.47 1.14
N ASN A 13 15.98 10.27 0.36
CA ASN A 13 16.58 11.26 -0.51
C ASN A 13 16.01 11.14 -1.94
N PRO A 14 15.31 12.18 -2.45
CA PRO A 14 14.75 12.14 -3.80
C PRO A 14 15.83 12.02 -4.88
N GLU A 15 17.02 12.59 -4.68
CA GLU A 15 18.10 12.51 -5.66
C GLU A 15 18.60 11.07 -5.82
N GLU A 16 18.80 10.36 -4.71
CA GLU A 16 19.21 8.94 -4.74
C GLU A 16 18.16 8.07 -5.43
N ILE A 17 16.87 8.34 -5.21
CA ILE A 17 15.78 7.61 -5.87
C ILE A 17 15.79 7.92 -7.38
N LEU A 18 15.89 9.20 -7.75
CA LEU A 18 15.84 9.66 -9.13
C LEU A 18 17.04 9.24 -9.98
N LYS A 19 18.21 8.95 -9.37
CA LYS A 19 19.36 8.38 -10.09
C LYS A 19 19.04 7.09 -10.85
N HIS A 20 18.04 6.34 -10.38
CA HIS A 20 17.60 5.08 -10.99
C HIS A 20 16.52 5.26 -12.06
N PHE A 21 16.14 6.51 -12.35
CA PHE A 21 15.18 6.86 -13.38
C PHE A 21 15.85 7.64 -14.50
N SER A 22 15.37 7.46 -15.74
CA SER A 22 15.82 8.24 -16.88
C SER A 22 15.67 9.75 -16.61
N SER A 23 16.48 10.57 -17.28
CA SER A 23 16.57 12.04 -17.17
C SER A 23 15.32 12.78 -17.68
N GLU A 24 14.14 12.21 -17.45
CA GLU A 24 12.85 12.82 -17.70
C GLU A 24 12.54 13.85 -16.62
N GLU A 25 11.87 14.92 -17.04
CA GLU A 25 11.43 16.00 -16.17
C GLU A 25 10.49 15.42 -15.08
N THR A 26 11.02 15.31 -13.86
CA THR A 26 10.32 14.71 -12.72
C THR A 26 10.03 15.77 -11.68
N GLN A 27 8.75 16.01 -11.42
CA GLN A 27 8.33 16.89 -10.35
C GLN A 27 8.40 16.14 -9.01
N VAL A 28 9.18 16.65 -8.07
CA VAL A 28 9.21 16.11 -6.70
C VAL A 28 8.14 16.81 -5.87
N VAL A 29 7.24 16.01 -5.29
CA VAL A 29 6.17 16.45 -4.40
C VAL A 29 6.38 15.77 -3.07
N LEU A 30 6.65 16.56 -2.02
CA LEU A 30 6.72 16.04 -0.66
C LEU A 30 5.34 15.55 -0.25
N PHE A 31 5.29 14.35 0.31
CA PHE A 31 4.04 13.71 0.65
C PHE A 31 4.22 12.88 1.91
N GLY A 32 3.85 13.43 3.06
CA GLY A 32 4.08 12.76 4.33
C GLY A 32 3.23 11.48 4.45
N GLU A 33 3.72 10.46 5.17
CA GLU A 33 2.94 9.23 5.44
C GLU A 33 1.57 9.53 6.07
N LYS A 34 1.49 10.55 6.91
CA LYS A 34 0.23 11.03 7.52
C LYS A 34 -0.78 11.53 6.48
N GLU A 35 -0.32 12.14 5.40
CA GLU A 35 -1.20 12.58 4.31
C GLU A 35 -1.70 11.40 3.48
N PHE A 36 -0.91 10.32 3.37
CA PHE A 36 -1.31 9.07 2.75
C PHE A 36 -2.29 8.26 3.60
N ALA A 37 -2.16 8.35 4.94
CA ALA A 37 -3.12 7.75 5.87
C ALA A 37 -4.54 8.33 5.70
N ASN A 38 -4.67 9.56 5.19
CA ASN A 38 -5.94 10.10 4.75
C ASN A 38 -6.16 9.81 3.25
N THR A 39 -6.85 8.70 2.98
CA THR A 39 -7.12 8.20 1.62
C THR A 39 -7.77 9.26 0.73
N ARG A 40 -8.64 10.12 1.26
CA ARG A 40 -9.36 11.12 0.45
C ARG A 40 -8.42 12.21 -0.07
N SER A 41 -7.58 12.77 0.79
CA SER A 41 -6.58 13.76 0.39
C SER A 41 -5.53 13.14 -0.52
N ALA A 42 -5.14 11.90 -0.23
CA ALA A 42 -4.16 11.17 -1.03
C ALA A 42 -4.65 10.96 -2.48
N VAL A 43 -5.89 10.48 -2.63
CA VAL A 43 -6.54 10.30 -3.94
C VAL A 43 -6.68 11.64 -4.67
N ALA A 44 -7.09 12.71 -3.99
CA ALA A 44 -7.27 14.02 -4.62
C ALA A 44 -5.96 14.56 -5.21
N ARG A 45 -4.85 14.49 -4.47
CA ARG A 45 -3.54 14.92 -4.99
C ARG A 45 -3.02 14.00 -6.10
N LEU A 46 -3.18 12.68 -5.99
CA LEU A 46 -2.78 11.76 -7.05
C LEU A 46 -3.55 12.01 -8.35
N LYS A 47 -4.84 12.37 -8.27
CA LYS A 47 -5.65 12.76 -9.44
C LYS A 47 -5.10 13.99 -10.16
N GLN A 48 -4.56 14.96 -9.41
CA GLN A 48 -4.00 16.20 -9.96
C GLN A 48 -2.63 15.99 -10.63
N ALA A 49 -1.86 14.98 -10.22
CA ALA A 49 -0.58 14.68 -10.82
C ALA A 49 -0.74 14.21 -12.28
N SER A 50 0.10 14.71 -13.18
CA SER A 50 0.10 14.27 -14.59
C SER A 50 1.18 13.22 -14.83
N GLY A 51 0.87 12.25 -15.69
CA GLY A 51 1.82 11.24 -16.15
C GLY A 51 2.06 10.10 -15.15
N GLU A 52 3.27 9.55 -15.17
CA GLU A 52 3.64 8.38 -14.36
C GLU A 52 3.93 8.76 -12.91
N ILE A 53 3.35 7.98 -11.98
CA ILE A 53 3.48 8.22 -10.55
C ILE A 53 4.60 7.36 -9.98
N ILE A 54 5.60 7.99 -9.38
CA ILE A 54 6.62 7.32 -8.57
C ILE A 54 6.34 7.63 -7.11
N ILE A 55 6.22 6.60 -6.28
CA ILE A 55 6.15 6.75 -4.82
C ILE A 55 7.53 6.42 -4.25
N GLY A 56 8.22 7.44 -3.76
CA GLY A 56 9.58 7.33 -3.23
C GLY A 56 9.60 7.02 -1.74
N THR A 57 10.41 6.05 -1.34
CA THR A 57 10.64 5.69 0.06
C THR A 57 12.13 5.44 0.32
N LYS A 58 12.57 5.54 1.57
CA LYS A 58 13.97 5.22 1.92
C LYS A 58 14.33 3.76 1.64
N SER A 59 13.45 2.83 2.01
CA SER A 59 13.63 1.38 1.79
C SER A 59 12.29 0.72 1.51
N LEU A 60 12.22 -0.11 0.46
CA LEU A 60 11.03 -0.91 0.16
C LEU A 60 10.80 -2.03 1.18
N GLU A 61 11.83 -2.51 1.87
CA GLU A 61 11.69 -3.60 2.85
C GLU A 61 10.99 -3.12 4.11
N LEU A 62 11.28 -1.90 4.54
CA LEU A 62 10.65 -1.27 5.69
C LEU A 62 9.24 -0.75 5.38
N GLN A 63 8.88 -0.63 4.09
CA GLN A 63 7.61 -0.03 3.69
C GLN A 63 6.46 -1.04 3.79
N ARG A 64 5.71 -0.98 4.90
CA ARG A 64 4.59 -1.89 5.20
C ARG A 64 3.31 -1.53 4.45
N PHE A 65 3.16 -0.29 4.01
CA PHE A 65 1.89 0.22 3.44
C PHE A 65 1.77 0.05 1.92
N LYS A 66 2.50 -0.90 1.31
CA LYS A 66 2.48 -1.19 -0.14
C LYS A 66 1.07 -1.37 -0.71
N ILE A 67 0.22 -2.09 -0.01
CA ILE A 67 -1.17 -2.35 -0.44
C ILE A 67 -1.99 -1.05 -0.45
N ILE A 68 -1.81 -0.18 0.55
CA ILE A 68 -2.50 1.11 0.63
C ILE A 68 -2.10 2.01 -0.54
N PHE A 69 -0.81 2.02 -0.91
CA PHE A 69 -0.35 2.76 -2.09
C PHE A 69 -1.02 2.27 -3.37
N LYS A 70 -1.03 0.95 -3.60
CA LYS A 70 -1.69 0.35 -4.77
C LYS A 70 -3.19 0.64 -4.79
N ALA A 71 -3.87 0.58 -3.64
CA ALA A 71 -5.27 0.92 -3.51
C ALA A 71 -5.53 2.39 -3.83
N THR A 72 -4.69 3.30 -3.34
CA THR A 72 -4.86 4.74 -3.57
C THR A 72 -4.60 5.10 -5.04
N LEU A 73 -3.60 4.45 -5.68
CA LEU A 73 -3.37 4.56 -7.12
C LEU A 73 -4.60 4.11 -7.92
N LEU A 74 -5.19 2.96 -7.55
CA LEU A 74 -6.42 2.47 -8.17
C LEU A 74 -7.57 3.48 -8.02
N LEU A 75 -7.82 3.97 -6.80
CA LEU A 75 -8.89 4.92 -6.49
C LEU A 75 -8.69 6.29 -7.17
N SER A 76 -7.44 6.66 -7.44
CA SER A 76 -7.09 7.86 -8.20
C SER A 76 -7.24 7.71 -9.71
N GLY A 77 -7.55 6.50 -10.20
CA GLY A 77 -7.70 6.21 -11.64
C GLY A 77 -6.36 6.13 -12.38
N LYS A 78 -5.24 5.99 -11.66
CA LYS A 78 -3.91 5.86 -12.26
C LYS A 78 -3.69 4.42 -12.70
N ILE A 79 -3.33 4.24 -13.96
CA ILE A 79 -3.05 2.93 -14.55
C ILE A 79 -1.56 2.58 -14.52
N THR A 80 -0.69 3.58 -14.37
CA THR A 80 0.77 3.43 -14.36
C THR A 80 1.36 4.07 -13.12
N GLY A 81 2.34 3.38 -12.54
CA GLY A 81 3.15 3.91 -11.44
C GLY A 81 4.06 2.85 -10.84
N CYS A 82 4.93 3.26 -9.95
CA CYS A 82 5.78 2.36 -9.19
C CYS A 82 6.08 2.91 -7.80
N ILE A 83 6.50 2.02 -6.91
CA ILE A 83 7.10 2.37 -5.63
C ILE A 83 8.60 2.08 -5.76
N ALA A 84 9.45 3.05 -5.44
CA ALA A 84 10.89 2.94 -5.61
C ALA A 84 11.63 3.37 -4.34
N ASP A 85 12.81 2.80 -4.13
CA ASP A 85 13.69 3.18 -3.03
C ASP A 85 15.08 3.67 -3.46
N GLU A 86 15.84 4.17 -2.48
CA GLU A 86 17.20 4.68 -2.67
C GLU A 86 18.16 3.60 -3.21
N SER A 87 17.88 2.32 -2.94
CA SER A 87 18.69 1.20 -3.42
C SER A 87 18.41 0.82 -4.89
N GLY A 88 17.45 1.48 -5.53
CA GLY A 88 17.04 1.20 -6.91
C GLY A 88 16.06 0.04 -7.04
N LYS A 89 15.59 -0.55 -5.95
CA LYS A 89 14.52 -1.55 -6.00
C LYS A 89 13.22 -0.86 -6.41
N GLN A 90 12.43 -1.52 -7.26
CA GLN A 90 11.17 -0.99 -7.77
C GLN A 90 10.06 -2.04 -7.72
N ILE A 91 8.89 -1.64 -7.26
CA ILE A 91 7.66 -2.41 -7.34
C ILE A 91 6.73 -1.69 -8.31
N ARG A 92 6.54 -2.27 -9.50
CA ARG A 92 5.62 -1.72 -10.50
C ARG A 92 4.18 -1.97 -10.09
N TYR A 93 3.35 -0.94 -10.24
CA TYR A 93 1.92 -1.04 -10.07
C TYR A 93 1.28 -1.60 -11.34
N ASN A 94 0.42 -2.60 -11.17
CA ASN A 94 -0.44 -3.11 -12.22
C ASN A 94 -1.87 -3.21 -11.66
N PRO A 95 -2.83 -2.44 -12.19
CA PRO A 95 -4.20 -2.40 -11.66
C PRO A 95 -4.91 -3.76 -11.78
N ILE A 96 -4.66 -4.50 -12.85
CA ILE A 96 -5.28 -5.82 -13.09
C ILE A 96 -4.75 -6.84 -12.08
N SER A 97 -3.42 -6.87 -11.92
CA SER A 97 -2.78 -7.73 -10.92
C SER A 97 -3.25 -7.40 -9.50
N PHE A 98 -3.40 -6.12 -9.18
CA PHE A 98 -3.91 -5.70 -7.87
C PHE A 98 -5.37 -6.15 -7.63
N LEU A 99 -6.25 -5.97 -8.62
CA LEU A 99 -7.67 -6.35 -8.51
C LEU A 99 -7.88 -7.86 -8.44
N LEU A 100 -7.12 -8.64 -9.23
CA LEU A 100 -7.36 -10.07 -9.37
C LEU A 100 -6.51 -10.95 -8.45
N ILE A 101 -5.34 -10.47 -8.02
CA ILE A 101 -4.40 -11.28 -7.22
C ILE A 101 -4.32 -10.70 -5.81
N ASP A 102 -3.90 -9.43 -5.68
CA ASP A 102 -3.67 -8.84 -4.37
C ASP A 102 -4.97 -8.72 -3.56
N SER A 103 -6.09 -8.37 -4.20
CA SER A 103 -7.39 -8.22 -3.53
C SER A 103 -7.97 -9.56 -3.06
N PHE A 104 -7.84 -10.63 -3.86
CA PHE A 104 -8.28 -11.97 -3.47
C PHE A 104 -7.43 -12.55 -2.36
N LYS A 105 -6.11 -12.31 -2.40
CA LYS A 105 -5.20 -12.70 -1.32
C LYS A 105 -5.58 -12.01 0.00
N LEU A 106 -5.87 -10.70 -0.06
CA LEU A 106 -6.32 -9.94 1.10
C LEU A 106 -7.67 -10.46 1.64
N LEU A 107 -8.62 -10.76 0.75
CA LEU A 107 -9.90 -11.34 1.14
C LEU A 107 -9.72 -12.71 1.84
N ALA A 108 -8.86 -13.57 1.30
CA ALA A 108 -8.55 -14.86 1.91
C ALA A 108 -7.92 -14.69 3.30
N GLU A 109 -7.01 -13.72 3.47
CA GLU A 109 -6.40 -13.40 4.77
C GLU A 109 -7.44 -12.91 5.79
N ILE A 110 -8.40 -12.07 5.35
CA ILE A 110 -9.50 -11.59 6.21
C ILE A 110 -10.40 -12.74 6.64
N VAL A 111 -10.80 -13.60 5.70
CA VAL A 111 -11.65 -14.76 5.98
C VAL A 111 -10.96 -15.73 6.94
N ALA A 112 -9.68 -16.05 6.69
CA ALA A 112 -8.89 -16.91 7.57
C ALA A 112 -8.77 -16.32 8.98
N THR A 113 -8.48 -15.03 9.10
CA THR A 113 -8.39 -14.34 10.39
C THR A 113 -9.74 -14.38 11.13
N GLY A 114 -10.83 -14.07 10.44
CA GLY A 114 -12.18 -14.13 11.01
C GLY A 114 -12.56 -15.53 11.48
N TRP A 115 -12.21 -16.56 10.70
CA TRP A 115 -12.39 -17.96 11.07
C TRP A 115 -11.62 -18.31 12.34
N THR A 116 -10.31 -18.03 12.39
CA THR A 116 -9.45 -18.32 13.55
C THR A 116 -9.94 -17.63 14.82
N VAL A 117 -10.32 -16.34 14.73
CA VAL A 117 -10.86 -15.62 15.88
C VAL A 117 -12.16 -16.26 16.35
N THR A 118 -13.04 -16.64 15.42
CA THR A 118 -14.33 -17.25 15.75
C THR A 118 -14.17 -18.64 16.37
N SER A 119 -13.29 -19.49 15.83
CA SER A 119 -13.06 -20.84 16.35
C SER A 119 -12.50 -20.78 17.77
N VAL A 120 -11.49 -19.94 18.00
CA VAL A 120 -10.89 -19.73 19.33
C VAL A 120 -11.94 -19.21 20.31
N PHE A 121 -12.77 -18.24 19.91
CA PHE A 121 -13.83 -17.72 20.76
C PHE A 121 -14.88 -18.77 21.14
N LEU A 122 -15.26 -19.64 20.19
CA LEU A 122 -16.21 -20.72 20.46
C LEU A 122 -15.63 -21.78 21.41
N ASP A 123 -14.35 -22.11 21.26
CA ASP A 123 -13.70 -23.08 22.13
C ASP A 123 -13.54 -22.53 23.56
N LEU A 124 -13.15 -21.27 23.71
CA LEU A 124 -13.12 -20.59 25.02
C LEU A 124 -14.50 -20.61 25.72
N LYS A 125 -15.58 -20.35 24.97
CA LYS A 125 -16.95 -20.42 25.52
C LYS A 125 -17.37 -21.82 25.95
N LYS A 126 -16.89 -22.87 25.28
CA LYS A 126 -17.16 -24.26 25.69
C LYS A 126 -16.42 -24.59 26.98
N GLU A 127 -15.16 -24.19 27.10
CA GLU A 127 -14.36 -24.40 28.31
C GLU A 127 -14.94 -23.66 29.52
N GLU A 128 -15.39 -22.42 29.35
CA GLU A 128 -16.04 -21.65 30.41
C GLU A 128 -17.33 -22.34 30.91
N LYS A 129 -18.15 -22.87 30.01
CA LYS A 129 -19.34 -23.65 30.38
C LYS A 129 -18.99 -24.94 31.12
N ALA A 130 -18.02 -25.69 30.61
CA ALA A 130 -17.57 -26.94 31.23
C ALA A 130 -17.02 -26.69 32.65
N PHE A 131 -16.28 -25.59 32.84
CA PHE A 131 -15.77 -25.19 34.15
C PHE A 131 -16.88 -24.75 35.11
N GLY A 132 -17.87 -23.99 34.63
CA GLY A 132 -19.02 -23.57 35.43
C GLY A 132 -19.94 -24.72 35.85
N GLU A 133 -20.03 -25.79 35.05
CA GLU A 133 -20.75 -27.02 35.41
C GLU A 133 -19.99 -27.85 36.45
N TYR A 134 -18.65 -27.89 36.40
CA TYR A 134 -17.82 -28.60 37.39
C TYR A 134 -17.86 -27.98 38.80
N GLN A 135 -18.15 -26.68 38.92
CA GLN A 135 -18.23 -25.99 40.21
C GLN A 135 -19.61 -26.03 40.89
N ARG A 136 -20.62 -26.64 40.26
CA ARG A 136 -21.96 -26.86 40.84
C ARG A 136 -22.10 -28.27 41.41
#